data_AF-A0AAD4KLH8-F1
#
_entry.id   AF-A0AAD4KLH8-F1
#
_cell.length_a   1.000
_cell.length_b   1.000
_cell.length_c   1.000
_cell.angle_alpha   90.00
_cell.angle_beta   90.00
_cell.angle_gamma   90.00
#
_symmetry.space_group_name_H-M   'P 1'
#
loop_
_entity.id
_entity.type
_entity.pdbx_description
1 polymer ?
#
loop_
_entity_poly.entity_id
_entity_poly.type
_entity_poly.pdbx_seq_one_letter_code
_entity_poly.pdbx_strand_id
1 'polypeptide(L)'
;MKSFIAVSVALLAASAAAMPARRDTDTVTFALSNDQTGHQASATIWADNTVSLFNSLFANSAIDSNGQILASSVQLTAFPQHVTCNINDAEGQVFASLSDTKTYFDLDGNPAAAIPVDVSSFSINCDVY
;
A
#
# COMPACT_ATOMS: atom_id res chain seq x y z
N MET A 1 -9.75 -74.53 -13.06
CA MET A 1 -9.65 -73.19 -13.66
C MET A 1 -10.88 -72.39 -13.27
N LYS A 2 -10.75 -71.36 -12.43
CA LYS A 2 -11.81 -70.36 -12.18
C LYS A 2 -11.17 -69.09 -11.62
N SER A 3 -11.50 -67.99 -12.27
CA SER A 3 -10.68 -66.80 -12.47
C SER A 3 -10.49 -65.90 -11.25
N PHE A 4 -9.31 -65.31 -11.17
CA PHE A 4 -8.99 -64.13 -10.37
C PHE A 4 -9.62 -62.89 -11.01
N ILE A 5 -10.29 -62.05 -10.23
CA ILE A 5 -10.59 -60.66 -10.61
C ILE A 5 -10.20 -59.78 -9.41
N ALA A 6 -9.02 -59.18 -9.50
CA ALA A 6 -8.58 -58.11 -8.61
C ALA A 6 -8.95 -56.79 -9.29
N VAL A 7 -9.84 -56.01 -8.66
CA VAL A 7 -10.20 -54.67 -9.11
C VAL A 7 -9.40 -53.68 -8.29
N SER A 8 -8.36 -53.09 -8.89
CA SER A 8 -7.56 -52.03 -8.30
C SER A 8 -8.06 -50.68 -8.81
N VAL A 9 -8.82 -49.95 -7.99
CA VAL A 9 -9.18 -48.55 -8.28
C VAL A 9 -8.18 -47.64 -7.59
N ALA A 10 -7.20 -47.15 -8.33
CA ALA A 10 -6.32 -46.08 -7.87
C ALA A 10 -6.92 -44.73 -8.28
N LEU A 11 -7.56 -44.03 -7.34
CA LEU A 11 -7.98 -42.65 -7.51
C LEU A 11 -6.82 -41.72 -7.13
N LEU A 12 -6.09 -41.21 -8.12
CA LEU A 12 -5.21 -40.05 -7.92
C LEU A 12 -6.07 -38.78 -7.98
N ALA A 13 -6.44 -38.25 -6.81
CA ALA A 13 -6.98 -36.90 -6.69
C ALA A 13 -5.82 -35.89 -6.66
N ALA A 14 -5.46 -35.35 -7.83
CA ALA A 14 -4.56 -34.20 -7.90
C ALA A 14 -5.37 -32.92 -7.63
N SER A 15 -5.36 -32.44 -6.38
CA SER A 15 -5.86 -31.11 -6.07
C SER A 15 -4.84 -30.08 -6.55
N ALA A 16 -5.04 -29.56 -7.75
CA ALA A 16 -4.39 -28.33 -8.18
C ALA A 16 -4.95 -27.18 -7.32
N ALA A 17 -4.20 -26.77 -6.30
CA ALA A 17 -4.49 -25.53 -5.60
C ALA A 17 -4.24 -24.37 -6.58
N ALA A 18 -5.28 -23.88 -7.23
CA ALA A 18 -5.20 -22.65 -7.99
C ALA A 18 -4.96 -21.51 -7.00
N MET A 19 -3.72 -21.04 -6.91
CA MET A 19 -3.44 -19.75 -6.26
C MET A 19 -4.17 -18.68 -7.06
N PRO A 20 -4.96 -17.79 -6.42
CA PRO A 20 -5.60 -16.69 -7.13
C PRO A 20 -4.53 -15.92 -7.91
N ALA A 21 -4.73 -15.75 -9.21
CA ALA A 21 -3.88 -14.86 -10.00
C ALA A 21 -4.09 -13.44 -9.47
N ARG A 22 -3.02 -12.84 -8.93
CA ARG A 22 -2.96 -11.45 -8.49
C ARG A 22 -3.43 -10.55 -9.63
N ARG A 23 -4.47 -9.75 -9.42
CA ARG A 23 -4.99 -8.89 -10.48
C ARG A 23 -4.22 -7.58 -10.46
N ASP A 24 -3.95 -7.00 -11.63
CA ASP A 24 -3.42 -5.64 -11.74
C ASP A 24 -4.32 -4.57 -11.08
N THR A 25 -5.53 -4.95 -10.62
CA THR A 25 -6.43 -4.12 -9.81
C THR A 25 -5.95 -3.90 -8.38
N ASP A 26 -4.89 -4.58 -7.94
CA ASP A 26 -4.50 -4.64 -6.52
C ASP A 26 -3.35 -3.66 -6.22
N THR A 27 -3.23 -2.56 -6.97
CA THR A 27 -2.24 -1.51 -6.71
C THR A 27 -2.88 -0.21 -6.24
N VAL A 28 -2.19 0.51 -5.37
CA VAL A 28 -2.55 1.85 -4.92
C VAL A 28 -1.42 2.81 -5.28
N THR A 29 -1.78 3.89 -5.97
CA THR A 29 -0.93 5.05 -6.18
C THR A 29 -1.36 6.15 -5.24
N PHE A 30 -0.39 6.72 -4.53
CA PHE A 30 -0.58 7.85 -3.64
C PHE A 30 0.51 8.89 -3.87
N ALA A 31 0.22 10.13 -3.49
CA ALA A 31 1.13 11.26 -3.62
C ALA A 31 1.38 11.91 -2.26
N LEU A 32 2.62 12.35 -2.06
CA LEU A 32 3.00 13.30 -1.02
C LEU A 32 3.19 14.67 -1.67
N SER A 33 2.71 15.71 -0.99
CA SER A 33 2.84 17.09 -1.44
C SER A 33 3.45 17.95 -0.32
N ASN A 34 4.26 18.93 -0.71
CA ASN A 34 4.74 20.00 0.14
C ASN A 34 4.21 21.31 -0.41
N ASP A 35 3.15 21.83 0.18
CA ASP A 35 2.44 22.99 -0.35
C ASP A 35 3.22 24.31 -0.12
N GLN A 36 4.28 24.30 0.69
CA GLN A 36 5.17 25.46 0.84
C GLN A 36 6.14 25.60 -0.33
N THR A 37 6.66 24.48 -0.85
CA THR A 37 7.63 24.47 -1.94
C THR A 37 7.00 24.17 -3.30
N GLY A 38 5.78 23.63 -3.32
CA GLY A 38 5.11 23.10 -4.50
C GLY A 38 5.67 21.77 -4.99
N HIS A 39 6.58 21.15 -4.23
CA HIS A 39 7.14 19.85 -4.59
C HIS A 39 6.12 18.74 -4.30
N GLN A 40 6.04 17.77 -5.20
CA GLN A 40 5.23 16.56 -5.02
C GLN A 40 5.94 15.35 -5.61
N ALA A 41 5.58 14.17 -5.11
CA ALA A 41 5.99 12.90 -5.67
C ALA A 41 4.89 11.85 -5.48
N SER A 42 4.84 10.87 -6.38
CA SER A 42 3.89 9.76 -6.30
C SER A 42 4.61 8.42 -6.25
N ALA A 43 4.04 7.49 -5.52
CA ALA A 43 4.51 6.11 -5.43
C ALA A 43 3.35 5.15 -5.64
N THR A 44 3.63 4.00 -6.24
CA THR A 44 2.67 2.91 -6.44
C THR A 44 3.11 1.70 -5.64
N ILE A 45 2.21 1.17 -4.82
CA ILE A 45 2.43 -0.02 -4.00
C ILE A 45 1.32 -1.05 -4.23
N TRP A 46 1.54 -2.27 -3.77
CA TRP A 46 0.51 -3.29 -3.77
C TRP A 46 -0.42 -3.13 -2.56
N ALA A 47 -1.71 -3.41 -2.76
CA ALA A 47 -2.73 -3.51 -1.73
C ALA A 47 -2.81 -4.96 -1.21
N ASP A 48 -1.69 -5.50 -0.72
CA ASP A 48 -1.55 -6.86 -0.17
C ASP A 48 -1.09 -6.85 1.29
N ASN A 49 -1.26 -5.72 1.95
CA ASN A 49 -0.83 -5.41 3.31
C ASN A 49 0.70 -5.41 3.51
N THR A 50 1.50 -5.41 2.43
CA THR A 50 2.96 -5.24 2.52
C THR A 50 3.31 -3.82 2.97
N VAL A 51 4.14 -3.71 4.00
CA VAL A 51 4.65 -2.43 4.50
C VAL A 51 5.71 -1.87 3.56
N SER A 52 5.52 -0.63 3.12
CA SER A 52 6.45 0.12 2.27
C SER A 52 6.91 1.40 2.97
N LEU A 53 8.22 1.60 3.09
CA LEU A 53 8.81 2.76 3.79
C LEU A 53 8.86 4.00 2.89
N PHE A 54 8.53 5.17 3.42
CA PHE A 54 8.51 6.42 2.66
C PHE A 54 9.90 6.84 2.16
N ASN A 55 10.94 6.67 2.97
CA ASN A 55 12.32 6.92 2.51
C ASN A 55 12.68 6.06 1.28
N SER A 56 12.20 4.82 1.18
CA SER A 56 12.47 3.96 0.03
C SER A 56 11.63 4.35 -1.19
N LEU A 57 10.38 4.76 -0.97
CA LEU A 57 9.46 5.12 -2.05
C LEU A 57 9.77 6.48 -2.67
N PHE A 58 10.27 7.42 -1.87
CA PHE A 58 10.42 8.82 -2.27
C PHE A 58 11.86 9.33 -2.31
N ALA A 59 12.86 8.50 -2.03
CA ALA A 59 14.27 8.88 -2.17
C ALA A 59 14.56 9.46 -3.56
N ASN A 60 15.31 10.56 -3.58
CA ASN A 60 15.72 11.31 -4.77
C ASN A 60 14.56 11.87 -5.61
N SER A 61 13.33 11.90 -5.08
CA SER A 61 12.21 12.58 -5.74
C SER A 61 12.18 14.06 -5.37
N ALA A 62 11.27 14.84 -5.96
CA ALA A 62 11.15 16.26 -5.63
C ALA A 62 10.76 16.52 -4.15
N ILE A 63 10.09 15.57 -3.49
CA ILE A 63 9.72 15.70 -2.06
C ILE A 63 10.90 15.40 -1.12
N ASP A 64 11.99 14.84 -1.64
CA ASP A 64 13.22 14.57 -0.90
C ASP A 64 14.07 15.85 -0.77
N SER A 65 14.13 16.38 0.45
CA SER A 65 14.92 17.53 0.84
C SER A 65 16.18 17.08 1.58
N ASN A 66 17.19 16.66 0.82
CA ASN A 66 18.50 16.22 1.32
C ASN A 66 18.45 15.00 2.25
N GLY A 67 17.67 13.99 1.89
CA GLY A 67 17.45 12.76 2.66
C GLY A 67 16.27 12.83 3.61
N GLN A 68 15.55 13.95 3.66
CA GLN A 68 14.33 14.13 4.44
C GLN A 68 13.12 14.23 3.53
N ILE A 69 12.11 13.38 3.75
CA ILE A 69 10.84 13.45 3.05
C ILE A 69 9.94 14.45 3.80
N LEU A 70 9.86 15.68 3.31
CA LEU A 70 9.10 16.76 3.93
C LEU A 70 7.78 16.98 3.19
N ALA A 71 6.66 16.64 3.80
CA ALA A 71 5.34 16.73 3.19
C ALA A 71 4.33 17.42 4.14
N SER A 72 3.41 18.21 3.57
CA SER A 72 2.24 18.76 4.27
C SER A 72 1.02 17.86 4.15
N SER A 73 0.90 17.09 3.07
CA SER A 73 -0.26 16.24 2.85
C SER A 73 0.05 14.94 2.12
N VAL A 74 -0.89 14.01 2.22
CA VAL A 74 -0.90 12.73 1.51
C VAL A 74 -2.26 12.49 0.87
N GLN A 75 -2.26 11.98 -0.37
CA GLN A 75 -3.48 11.72 -1.12
C GLN A 75 -3.42 10.43 -1.93
N LEU A 76 -4.48 9.63 -1.90
CA LEU A 76 -4.67 8.52 -2.84
C LEU A 76 -5.10 9.08 -4.20
N THR A 77 -4.39 8.72 -5.27
CA THR A 77 -4.59 9.27 -6.62
C THR A 77 -5.07 8.24 -7.65
N ALA A 78 -4.75 6.96 -7.44
CA ALA A 78 -5.34 5.85 -8.21
C ALA A 78 -5.40 4.59 -7.33
N PHE A 79 -6.58 4.01 -7.17
CA PHE A 79 -6.80 2.91 -6.22
C PHE A 79 -8.09 2.14 -6.56
N PRO A 80 -8.19 0.85 -6.16
CA PRO A 80 -9.43 0.08 -6.28
C PRO A 80 -10.49 0.55 -5.27
N GLN A 81 -11.74 0.15 -5.50
CA GLN A 81 -12.79 0.28 -4.49
C GLN A 81 -12.50 -0.62 -3.27
N HIS A 82 -13.06 -0.26 -2.11
CA HIS A 82 -12.91 -1.02 -0.86
C HIS A 82 -11.44 -1.18 -0.43
N VAL A 83 -10.65 -0.13 -0.62
CA VAL A 83 -9.26 -0.09 -0.16
C VAL A 83 -9.16 0.63 1.18
N THR A 84 -8.28 0.15 2.06
CA THR A 84 -7.81 0.90 3.22
C THR A 84 -6.29 0.94 3.19
N CYS A 85 -5.73 2.13 3.41
CA CYS A 85 -4.30 2.36 3.52
C CYS A 85 -3.99 2.98 4.87
N ASN A 86 -3.16 2.32 5.68
CA ASN A 86 -2.67 2.85 6.94
C ASN A 86 -1.27 3.42 6.74
N ILE A 87 -1.09 4.66 7.17
CA ILE A 87 0.20 5.30 7.31
C ILE A 87 0.61 5.14 8.76
N ASN A 88 1.79 4.58 8.99
CA ASN A 88 2.30 4.34 10.33
C ASN A 88 3.51 5.24 10.60
N ASP A 89 3.62 5.72 11.83
CA ASP A 89 4.77 6.48 12.32
C ASP A 89 6.02 5.59 12.50
N ALA A 90 7.09 6.18 13.03
CA ALA A 90 8.36 5.48 13.25
C ALA A 90 8.25 4.32 14.26
N GLU A 91 7.29 4.41 15.17
CA GLU A 91 6.98 3.40 16.20
C GLU A 91 6.01 2.33 15.68
N GLY A 92 5.56 2.43 14.44
CA GLY A 92 4.62 1.51 13.81
C GLY A 92 3.17 1.67 14.30
N GLN A 93 2.85 2.79 14.94
CA GLN A 93 1.46 3.12 15.29
C GLN A 93 0.77 3.75 14.08
N VAL A 94 -0.52 3.49 13.92
CA VAL A 94 -1.32 4.09 12.85
C VAL A 94 -1.42 5.59 13.11
N PHE A 95 -0.73 6.36 12.28
CA PHE A 95 -0.76 7.83 12.28
C PHE A 95 -1.98 8.35 11.52
N ALA A 96 -2.26 7.76 10.35
CA ALA A 96 -3.39 8.13 9.52
C ALA A 96 -3.94 6.91 8.76
N SER A 97 -5.24 6.95 8.46
CA SER A 97 -5.89 5.98 7.58
C SER A 97 -6.58 6.72 6.43
N LEU A 98 -6.31 6.23 5.21
CA LEU A 98 -6.96 6.64 3.97
C LEU A 98 -7.79 5.47 3.43
N SER A 99 -8.85 5.79 2.69
CA SER A 99 -9.71 4.80 2.05
C SER A 99 -10.29 5.33 0.74
N ASP A 100 -11.09 4.51 0.07
CA ASP A 100 -11.87 4.89 -1.10
C ASP A 100 -12.86 6.06 -0.86
N THR A 101 -13.17 6.35 0.40
CA THR A 101 -14.08 7.43 0.83
C THR A 101 -13.36 8.57 1.56
N LYS A 102 -12.14 8.34 2.06
CA LYS A 102 -11.27 9.34 2.67
C LYS A 102 -9.90 9.28 2.00
N THR A 103 -9.77 9.97 0.88
CA THR A 103 -8.59 9.87 0.01
C THR A 103 -7.49 10.86 0.34
N TYR A 104 -7.67 11.72 1.34
CA TYR A 104 -6.73 12.78 1.69
C TYR A 104 -6.50 12.82 3.21
N PHE A 105 -5.28 13.15 3.61
CA PHE A 105 -4.93 13.45 4.99
C PHE A 105 -3.95 14.61 5.07
N ASP A 106 -4.23 15.54 5.98
CA ASP A 106 -3.39 16.68 6.33
C ASP A 106 -2.41 16.26 7.42
N LEU A 107 -1.11 16.27 7.13
CA LEU A 107 -0.10 15.59 7.94
C LEU A 107 0.25 16.35 9.24
N ASP A 108 0.02 17.67 9.30
CA ASP A 108 0.23 18.46 10.53
C ASP A 108 -1.04 18.57 11.39
N GLY A 109 -2.20 18.18 10.84
CA GLY A 109 -3.52 18.27 11.48
C GLY A 109 -4.05 19.69 11.67
N ASN A 110 -3.42 20.71 11.08
CA ASN A 110 -3.80 22.10 11.18
C ASN A 110 -4.36 22.62 9.85
N PRO A 111 -5.70 22.64 9.67
CA PRO A 111 -6.31 23.04 8.40
C PRO A 111 -6.09 24.52 8.03
N ALA A 112 -5.53 25.34 8.92
CA ALA A 112 -5.24 26.75 8.69
C ALA A 112 -3.81 27.01 8.17
N ALA A 113 -2.94 26.00 8.13
CA ALA A 113 -1.57 26.11 7.65
C ALA A 113 -1.17 24.84 6.90
N ALA A 114 -0.17 24.94 6.03
CA ALA A 114 0.47 23.77 5.46
C ALA A 114 1.88 23.70 6.03
N ILE A 115 2.05 23.09 7.20
CA ILE A 115 3.37 22.93 7.85
C ILE A 115 3.93 21.58 7.43
N PRO A 116 5.01 21.53 6.63
CA PRO A 116 5.63 20.27 6.27
C PRO A 116 6.14 19.54 7.52
N VAL A 117 5.83 18.26 7.60
CA VAL A 117 6.34 17.34 8.61
C VAL A 117 7.37 16.40 7.97
N ASP A 118 8.35 15.99 8.77
CA ASP A 118 9.30 14.96 8.36
C ASP A 118 8.67 13.58 8.51
N VAL A 119 8.37 12.95 7.36
CA VAL A 119 7.76 11.62 7.28
C VAL A 119 8.75 10.57 6.77
N SER A 120 10.06 10.84 6.86
CA SER A 120 11.10 9.94 6.34
C SER A 120 11.06 8.55 6.95
N SER A 121 10.71 8.45 8.22
CA SER A 121 10.57 7.20 8.97
C SER A 121 9.19 6.57 8.88
N PHE A 122 8.25 7.20 8.17
CA PHE A 122 6.88 6.69 8.06
C PHE A 122 6.82 5.54 7.06
N SER A 123 5.75 4.77 7.17
CA SER A 123 5.46 3.67 6.26
C SER A 123 3.99 3.68 5.85
N ILE A 124 3.67 2.96 4.78
CA ILE A 124 2.31 2.71 4.34
C ILE A 124 2.10 1.23 4.04
N ASN A 125 0.93 0.72 4.39
CA ASN A 125 0.43 -0.58 3.96
C ASN A 125 -1.03 -0.43 3.54
N CYS A 126 -1.41 -1.07 2.44
CA CYS A 126 -2.77 -1.02 1.91
C CYS A 126 -3.34 -2.43 1.76
N ASP A 127 -4.65 -2.57 1.90
CA ASP A 127 -5.38 -3.82 1.70
C ASP A 127 -6.77 -3.55 1.11
N VAL A 128 -7.32 -4.54 0.40
CA VAL A 128 -8.68 -4.51 -0.16
C VAL A 128 -9.59 -5.41 0.68
N TYR A 129 -10.78 -4.92 1.07
CA TYR A 129 -11.71 -5.61 1.99
C TYR A 129 -13.09 -5.91 1.40
#